data_AF-A0A5D2BLB2-F1
#
_entry.id   AF-A0A5D2BLB2-F1
#
_cell.length_a   1.000
_cell.length_b   1.000
_cell.length_c   1.000
_cell.angle_alpha   90.00
_cell.angle_beta   90.00
_cell.angle_gamma   90.00
#
_symmetry.space_group_name_H-M   'P 1'
#
loop_
_entity.id
_entity.type
_entity.pdbx_description
1 polymer ?
#
loop_
_entity_poly.entity_id
_entity_poly.type
_entity_poly.pdbx_seq_one_letter_code
_entity_poly.pdbx_strand_id
1 'polypeptide(L)'
;MNLKEPLWSKRTESNEHPSPSSSSPRDPESEAAAAAATSAVEELVNSLNKQRIYREVTLALRTGLCDVRAEFSFLRVCGLRFLLKSLRSIAQSDSSITLFSQTQSIPDLQVVPLLFEHSFKETEDEKVGSLDHIFSVEPMKVKSPSTDSEVALALRVLEGCCLLHPESTRLAHQHKAIPVLMNVLSTRGVLEQGACLDALISILLDSSANQMDFEACNGIEEVAELIRDKQVDENLRLFC
;
A
#
# COMPACT_ATOMS: atom_id res chain seq x y z
N MET A 1 37.60 20.95 -12.90
CA MET A 1 36.36 20.77 -13.68
C MET A 1 35.53 22.02 -13.48
N ASN A 2 35.36 22.81 -14.55
CA ASN A 2 34.62 24.08 -14.51
C ASN A 2 33.13 23.78 -14.66
N LEU A 3 32.33 24.09 -13.63
CA LEU A 3 30.87 24.04 -13.71
C LEU A 3 30.39 25.24 -14.52
N LYS A 4 29.72 24.95 -15.63
CA LYS A 4 29.14 25.93 -16.55
C LYS A 4 27.92 26.57 -15.86
N GLU A 5 27.96 27.87 -15.61
CA GLU A 5 26.81 28.58 -15.03
C GLU A 5 25.61 28.65 -16.01
N PRO A 6 24.37 28.68 -15.51
CA PRO A 6 23.17 28.73 -16.34
C PRO A 6 22.92 30.14 -16.93
N LEU A 7 22.49 30.15 -18.19
CA LEU A 7 22.43 31.29 -19.13
C LEU A 7 21.42 32.42 -18.83
N TRP A 8 20.82 32.47 -17.65
CA TRP A 8 19.76 33.44 -17.32
C TRP A 8 20.18 34.56 -16.36
N SER A 9 21.40 34.53 -15.81
CA SER A 9 21.88 35.50 -14.81
C SER A 9 22.43 36.82 -15.36
N LYS A 10 22.24 37.17 -16.64
CA LYS A 10 22.62 38.50 -17.16
C LYS A 10 21.40 39.37 -17.40
N ARG A 11 20.97 40.05 -16.33
CA ARG A 11 20.13 41.25 -16.39
C ARG A 11 20.99 42.39 -16.98
N THR A 12 20.74 42.73 -18.23
CA THR A 12 21.28 43.92 -18.91
C THR A 12 20.56 45.17 -18.39
N GLU A 13 21.27 46.01 -17.66
CA GLU A 13 20.96 47.44 -17.54
C GLU A 13 21.62 48.21 -18.69
N SER A 14 21.03 49.36 -19.02
CA SER A 14 21.33 50.33 -20.09
C SER A 14 20.76 50.01 -21.49
N ASN A 15 19.60 50.59 -21.82
CA ASN A 15 19.59 51.71 -22.76
C ASN A 15 18.24 52.46 -22.79
N GLU A 16 18.38 53.76 -23.01
CA GLU A 16 17.37 54.82 -23.00
C GLU A 16 16.28 54.67 -24.07
N HIS A 17 15.09 55.19 -23.75
CA HIS A 17 13.97 55.36 -24.68
C HIS A 17 14.33 56.29 -25.86
N PRO A 18 13.71 56.07 -27.04
CA PRO A 18 12.59 56.95 -27.37
C PRO A 18 11.37 56.18 -27.89
N SER A 19 10.19 56.64 -27.48
CA SER A 19 8.89 56.19 -28.00
C SER A 19 8.78 56.40 -29.51
N PRO A 20 8.08 55.49 -30.20
CA PRO A 20 7.05 55.94 -31.11
C PRO A 20 5.72 55.28 -30.78
N SER A 21 4.69 56.10 -30.72
CA SER A 21 3.29 55.74 -30.74
C SER A 21 2.99 54.84 -31.95
N SER A 22 2.74 53.56 -31.71
CA SER A 22 1.96 52.69 -32.60
C SER A 22 1.01 51.84 -31.78
N SER A 23 -0.22 52.31 -31.63
CA SER A 23 -1.34 51.48 -31.23
C SER A 23 -1.68 50.54 -32.38
N SER A 24 -0.95 49.43 -32.49
CA SER A 24 -1.45 48.26 -33.21
C SER A 24 -2.63 47.68 -32.42
N PRO A 25 -3.73 47.28 -33.06
CA PRO A 25 -4.76 46.51 -32.37
C PRO A 25 -4.09 45.23 -31.87
N ARG A 26 -4.22 44.91 -30.58
CA ARG A 26 -3.84 43.57 -30.11
C ARG A 26 -4.81 42.62 -30.78
N ASP A 27 -4.30 41.78 -31.68
CA ASP A 27 -5.11 40.77 -32.35
C ASP A 27 -5.61 39.78 -31.29
N PRO A 28 -6.93 39.75 -30.99
CA PRO A 28 -7.47 38.88 -29.94
C PRO A 28 -7.27 37.39 -30.27
N GLU A 29 -7.09 37.04 -31.55
CA GLU A 29 -6.73 35.70 -31.99
C GLU A 29 -5.33 35.26 -31.56
N SER A 30 -4.37 36.19 -31.46
CA SER A 30 -2.99 35.87 -31.05
C SER A 30 -2.90 35.61 -29.54
N GLU A 31 -3.61 36.40 -28.73
CA GLU A 31 -3.71 36.18 -27.27
C GLU A 31 -4.49 34.89 -26.95
N ALA A 32 -5.55 34.59 -27.70
CA ALA A 32 -6.31 33.34 -27.56
C ALA A 32 -5.49 32.10 -27.96
N ALA A 33 -4.70 32.17 -29.03
CA ALA A 33 -3.81 31.10 -29.45
C ALA A 33 -2.66 30.86 -28.45
N ALA A 34 -2.11 31.93 -27.87
CA ALA A 34 -1.10 31.84 -26.82
C ALA A 34 -1.67 31.22 -25.53
N ALA A 35 -2.87 31.60 -25.12
CA ALA A 35 -3.57 31.02 -23.97
C ALA A 35 -3.91 29.53 -24.18
N ALA A 36 -4.35 29.16 -25.38
CA ALA A 36 -4.59 27.77 -25.75
C ALA A 36 -3.30 26.94 -25.74
N ALA A 37 -2.19 27.49 -26.23
CA ALA A 37 -0.89 26.83 -26.19
C ALA A 37 -0.40 26.62 -24.74
N THR A 38 -0.58 27.60 -23.85
CA THR A 38 -0.22 27.45 -22.42
C THR A 38 -1.07 26.37 -21.73
N SER A 39 -2.37 26.31 -22.03
CA SER A 39 -3.27 25.26 -21.50
C SER A 39 -2.84 23.87 -21.98
N ALA A 40 -2.50 23.73 -23.26
CA ALA A 40 -2.05 22.45 -23.82
C ALA A 40 -0.73 21.96 -23.20
N VAL A 41 0.20 22.88 -22.91
CA VAL A 41 1.45 22.56 -22.21
C VAL A 41 1.17 22.12 -20.77
N GLU A 42 0.26 22.80 -20.06
CA GLU A 42 -0.12 22.43 -18.70
C GLU A 42 -0.77 21.03 -18.64
N GLU A 43 -1.69 20.73 -19.57
CA GLU A 43 -2.28 19.39 -19.69
C GLU A 43 -1.23 18.31 -19.97
N LEU A 44 -0.26 18.59 -20.84
CA LEU A 44 0.84 17.68 -21.13
C LEU A 44 1.70 17.43 -19.88
N VAL A 45 2.07 18.49 -19.16
CA VAL A 45 2.86 18.38 -17.91
C VAL A 45 2.10 17.56 -16.88
N ASN A 46 0.80 17.79 -16.70
CA ASN A 46 -0.04 17.03 -15.79
C ASN A 46 -0.13 15.56 -16.19
N SER A 47 -0.27 15.26 -17.49
CA SER A 47 -0.29 13.90 -18.03
C SER A 47 1.04 13.16 -17.79
N LEU A 48 2.18 13.82 -18.07
CA LEU A 48 3.51 13.26 -17.81
C LEU A 48 3.76 13.03 -16.32
N ASN A 49 3.33 13.95 -15.46
CA ASN A 49 3.45 13.80 -14.02
C ASN A 49 2.61 12.61 -13.52
N LYS A 50 1.36 12.48 -14.00
CA LYS A 50 0.52 11.32 -13.69
C LYS A 50 1.16 10.02 -14.14
N GLN A 51 1.74 9.97 -15.34
CA GLN A 51 2.43 8.78 -15.85
C GLN A 51 3.69 8.45 -15.03
N ARG A 52 4.44 9.48 -14.59
CA ARG A 52 5.58 9.30 -13.69
C ARG A 52 5.15 8.67 -12.37
N ILE A 53 4.16 9.25 -11.70
CA ILE A 53 3.66 8.74 -10.41
C ILE A 53 3.12 7.32 -10.58
N TYR A 54 2.39 7.04 -11.65
CA TYR A 54 1.90 5.68 -11.94
C TYR A 54 3.05 4.66 -12.01
N ARG A 55 4.15 5.01 -12.69
CA ARG A 55 5.34 4.16 -12.78
C ARG A 55 6.02 3.99 -11.42
N GLU A 56 6.11 5.07 -10.62
CA GLU A 56 6.68 5.02 -9.28
C GLU A 56 5.86 4.11 -8.34
N VAL A 57 4.53 4.25 -8.32
CA VAL A 57 3.62 3.40 -7.53
C VAL A 57 3.72 1.95 -7.99
N THR A 58 3.64 1.70 -9.30
CA THR A 58 3.73 0.34 -9.87
C THR A 58 5.07 -0.31 -9.54
N LEU A 59 6.17 0.43 -9.68
CA LEU A 59 7.51 -0.09 -9.37
C LEU A 59 7.64 -0.41 -7.88
N ALA A 60 7.18 0.49 -7.01
CA ALA A 60 7.20 0.27 -5.58
C ALA A 60 6.42 -1.00 -5.18
N LEU A 61 5.21 -1.18 -5.71
CA LEU A 61 4.42 -2.38 -5.47
C LEU A 61 5.14 -3.64 -5.98
N ARG A 62 5.66 -3.63 -7.22
CA ARG A 62 6.39 -4.80 -7.76
C ARG A 62 7.60 -5.17 -6.92
N THR A 63 8.39 -4.19 -6.49
CA THR A 63 9.57 -4.43 -5.66
C THR A 63 9.18 -5.05 -4.32
N GLY A 64 8.22 -4.45 -3.61
CA GLY A 64 7.77 -5.00 -2.32
C GLY A 64 7.12 -6.36 -2.43
N LEU A 65 6.24 -6.56 -3.43
CA LEU A 65 5.53 -7.83 -3.64
C LEU A 65 6.41 -8.95 -4.17
N CYS A 66 7.56 -8.64 -4.78
CA CYS A 66 8.56 -9.66 -5.13
C CYS A 66 9.11 -10.32 -3.86
N ASP A 67 9.47 -9.50 -2.87
CA ASP A 67 10.02 -9.96 -1.60
C ASP A 67 8.96 -10.64 -0.71
N VAL A 68 7.71 -10.17 -0.73
CA VAL A 68 6.58 -10.82 -0.03
C VAL A 68 6.32 -12.24 -0.54
N ARG A 69 6.58 -12.51 -1.82
CA ARG A 69 6.40 -13.86 -2.40
C ARG A 69 7.50 -14.84 -2.00
N ALA A 70 8.56 -14.38 -1.33
CA ALA A 70 9.70 -15.21 -1.00
C ALA A 70 9.36 -16.35 -0.04
N GLU A 71 10.12 -17.44 -0.13
CA GLU A 71 9.97 -18.63 0.72
C GLU A 71 10.48 -18.40 2.15
N PHE A 72 11.34 -17.39 2.33
CA PHE A 72 11.97 -17.03 3.59
C PHE A 72 11.32 -15.80 4.25
N SER A 73 10.96 -15.93 5.54
CA SER A 73 10.34 -14.86 6.33
C SER A 73 11.15 -13.57 6.34
N PHE A 74 12.49 -13.64 6.36
CA PHE A 74 13.32 -12.43 6.37
C PHE A 74 13.13 -11.56 5.11
N LEU A 75 12.98 -12.17 3.93
CA LEU A 75 12.69 -11.45 2.69
C LEU A 75 11.28 -10.90 2.72
N ARG A 76 10.30 -11.68 3.17
CA ARG A 76 8.91 -11.22 3.29
C ARG A 76 8.80 -10.00 4.22
N VAL A 77 9.47 -10.03 5.36
CA VAL A 77 9.58 -8.90 6.30
C VAL A 77 10.19 -7.67 5.61
N CYS A 78 11.25 -7.82 4.81
CA CYS A 78 11.82 -6.72 4.03
C CYS A 78 10.80 -6.14 3.03
N GLY A 79 10.10 -7.01 2.29
CA GLY A 79 9.05 -6.63 1.36
C GLY A 79 7.90 -5.88 2.04
N LEU A 80 7.40 -6.40 3.17
CA LEU A 80 6.31 -5.78 3.93
C LEU A 80 6.70 -4.41 4.49
N ARG A 81 7.93 -4.23 5.00
CA ARG A 81 8.42 -2.90 5.42
C ARG A 81 8.46 -1.92 4.25
N PHE A 82 8.91 -2.39 3.09
CA PHE A 82 8.95 -1.59 1.88
C PHE A 82 7.54 -1.18 1.43
N LEU A 83 6.59 -2.12 1.43
CA LEU A 83 5.18 -1.85 1.11
C LEU A 83 4.57 -0.86 2.09
N LEU A 84 4.75 -1.04 3.39
CA LEU A 84 4.21 -0.13 4.41
C LEU A 84 4.74 1.29 4.24
N LYS A 85 6.04 1.45 3.94
CA LYS A 85 6.63 2.75 3.60
C LYS A 85 6.00 3.34 2.34
N SER A 86 5.75 2.51 1.33
CA SER A 86 5.15 2.92 0.06
C SER A 86 3.70 3.36 0.23
N LEU A 87 2.89 2.59 0.97
CA LEU A 87 1.50 2.93 1.30
C LEU A 87 1.41 4.26 2.05
N ARG A 88 2.32 4.51 3.00
CA ARG A 88 2.41 5.81 3.69
C ARG A 88 2.70 6.97 2.72
N SER A 89 3.56 6.76 1.71
CA SER A 89 3.83 7.77 0.69
C SER A 89 2.64 7.97 -0.25
N ILE A 90 1.94 6.89 -0.60
CA ILE A 90 0.74 6.92 -1.46
C ILE A 90 -0.39 7.68 -0.78
N ALA A 91 -0.58 7.48 0.53
CA ALA A 91 -1.60 8.13 1.34
C ALA A 91 -1.47 9.67 1.42
N GLN A 92 -0.36 10.24 0.95
CA GLN A 92 -0.12 11.70 1.01
C GLN A 92 -0.87 12.49 -0.06
N SER A 93 -1.46 11.85 -1.08
CA SER A 93 -2.16 12.56 -2.16
C SER A 93 -3.25 11.72 -2.82
N ASP A 94 -4.42 12.32 -3.07
CA ASP A 94 -5.57 11.66 -3.71
C ASP A 94 -5.23 11.09 -5.10
N SER A 95 -4.35 11.77 -5.85
CA SER A 95 -3.86 11.28 -7.13
C SER A 95 -3.11 9.97 -6.99
N SER A 96 -2.28 9.81 -5.96
CA SER A 96 -1.52 8.58 -5.72
C SER A 96 -2.44 7.46 -5.21
N ILE A 97 -3.43 7.78 -4.39
CA ILE A 97 -4.47 6.84 -3.92
C ILE A 97 -5.28 6.31 -5.12
N THR A 98 -5.66 7.19 -6.04
CA THR A 98 -6.37 6.81 -7.28
C THR A 98 -5.52 5.88 -8.13
N LEU A 99 -4.22 6.19 -8.29
CA LEU A 99 -3.30 5.34 -9.05
C LEU A 99 -3.06 3.99 -8.36
N PHE A 100 -2.94 3.97 -7.03
CA PHE A 100 -2.86 2.73 -6.25
C PHE A 100 -4.10 1.87 -6.50
N SER A 101 -5.30 2.43 -6.39
CA SER A 101 -6.56 1.73 -6.66
C SER A 101 -6.57 1.10 -8.06
N GLN A 102 -6.09 1.83 -9.08
CA GLN A 102 -5.94 1.30 -10.44
C GLN A 102 -4.95 0.13 -10.51
N THR A 103 -3.82 0.20 -9.80
CA THR A 103 -2.88 -0.92 -9.79
C THR A 103 -3.46 -2.18 -9.13
N GLN A 104 -4.40 -2.05 -8.20
CA GLN A 104 -5.05 -3.20 -7.54
C GLN A 104 -6.02 -3.96 -8.46
N SER A 105 -6.31 -3.48 -9.67
CA SER A 105 -7.02 -4.27 -10.69
C SER A 105 -6.09 -5.22 -11.47
N ILE A 106 -4.76 -5.11 -11.28
CA ILE A 106 -3.76 -5.94 -11.96
C ILE A 106 -3.39 -7.10 -11.03
N PRO A 107 -3.67 -8.36 -11.40
CA PRO A 107 -3.47 -9.51 -10.52
C PRO A 107 -2.07 -9.58 -9.87
N ASP A 108 -1.01 -9.32 -10.64
CA ASP A 108 0.37 -9.37 -10.14
C ASP A 108 0.71 -8.27 -9.11
N LEU A 109 -0.13 -7.25 -8.99
CA LEU A 109 0.05 -6.10 -8.10
C LEU A 109 -0.96 -6.05 -6.94
N GLN A 110 -1.85 -7.04 -6.86
CA GLN A 110 -2.81 -7.13 -5.77
C GLN A 110 -2.10 -7.45 -4.46
N VAL A 111 -2.22 -6.57 -3.48
CA VAL A 111 -1.53 -6.73 -2.19
C VAL A 111 -2.26 -7.74 -1.31
N VAL A 112 -3.59 -7.58 -1.16
CA VAL A 112 -4.38 -8.36 -0.19
C VAL A 112 -4.27 -9.88 -0.41
N PRO A 113 -4.49 -10.44 -1.62
CA PRO A 113 -4.38 -11.89 -1.83
C PRO A 113 -3.00 -12.45 -1.46
N LEU A 114 -1.93 -11.69 -1.73
CA LEU A 114 -0.56 -12.12 -1.44
C LEU A 114 -0.26 -12.15 0.06
N LEU A 115 -0.83 -11.24 0.85
CA LEU A 115 -0.70 -11.31 2.31
C LEU A 115 -1.30 -12.61 2.85
N PHE A 116 -2.48 -12.99 2.36
CA PHE A 116 -3.15 -14.23 2.76
C PHE A 116 -2.41 -15.48 2.27
N GLU A 117 -1.78 -15.43 1.09
CA GLU A 117 -1.03 -16.57 0.56
C GLU A 117 0.33 -16.79 1.25
N HIS A 118 1.02 -15.71 1.63
CA HIS A 118 2.43 -15.77 2.05
C HIS A 118 2.71 -15.41 3.50
N SER A 119 1.85 -14.61 4.14
CA SER A 119 2.10 -14.11 5.51
C SER A 119 1.05 -14.48 6.54
N PHE A 120 -0.19 -14.75 6.12
CA PHE A 120 -1.24 -15.25 7.00
C PHE A 120 -1.57 -16.73 6.80
N LYS A 121 -0.97 -17.38 5.80
CA LYS A 121 -1.16 -18.80 5.60
C LYS A 121 -0.54 -19.55 6.77
N GLU A 122 -1.38 -20.14 7.61
CA GLU A 122 -0.92 -21.13 8.56
C GLU A 122 -0.27 -22.26 7.76
N THR A 123 0.98 -22.57 8.11
CA THR A 123 1.59 -23.81 7.65
C THR A 123 0.75 -24.92 8.26
N GLU A 124 -0.20 -25.46 7.50
CA GLU A 124 -0.68 -26.79 7.81
C GLU A 124 0.58 -27.64 7.99
N ASP A 125 0.68 -28.35 9.11
CA ASP A 125 1.69 -29.39 9.28
C ASP A 125 1.50 -30.35 8.11
N GLU A 126 2.19 -30.09 6.99
CA GLU A 126 2.30 -31.01 5.88
C GLU A 126 3.07 -32.19 6.45
N LYS A 127 2.31 -33.11 7.04
CA LYS A 127 2.78 -34.33 7.68
C LYS A 127 3.77 -34.94 6.72
N VAL A 128 5.03 -34.98 7.12
CA VAL A 128 6.10 -35.63 6.37
C VAL A 128 5.64 -37.07 6.15
N GLY A 129 5.13 -37.36 4.94
CA GLY A 129 4.79 -38.70 4.53
C GLY A 129 6.06 -39.54 4.57
N SER A 130 5.95 -40.76 5.11
CA SER A 130 7.08 -41.68 5.30
C SER A 130 8.05 -41.66 4.11
N LEU A 131 9.33 -41.45 4.40
CA LEU A 131 10.43 -41.34 3.44
C LEU A 131 10.78 -42.69 2.78
N ASP A 132 9.86 -43.63 2.65
CA ASP A 132 10.20 -44.99 2.20
C ASP A 132 10.48 -45.07 0.68
N HIS A 133 10.31 -43.99 -0.10
CA HIS A 133 10.41 -44.00 -1.58
C HIS A 133 11.32 -42.86 -2.13
N ILE A 134 12.49 -42.66 -1.52
CA ILE A 134 13.45 -41.52 -1.63
C ILE A 134 13.88 -41.08 -3.06
N PHE A 135 13.62 -41.84 -4.13
CA PHE A 135 14.24 -41.57 -5.44
C PHE A 135 13.32 -41.01 -6.54
N SER A 136 12.09 -40.58 -6.25
CA SER A 136 11.18 -40.04 -7.28
C SER A 136 10.36 -38.81 -6.88
N VAL A 137 10.69 -38.16 -5.77
CA VAL A 137 9.89 -37.05 -5.23
C VAL A 137 10.59 -35.72 -5.49
N GLU A 138 9.88 -34.76 -6.08
CA GLU A 138 10.36 -33.38 -6.22
C GLU A 138 10.70 -32.78 -4.84
N PRO A 139 11.76 -31.97 -4.72
CA PRO A 139 12.11 -31.32 -3.47
C PRO A 139 10.92 -30.50 -2.94
N MET A 140 10.47 -30.82 -1.73
CA MET A 140 9.42 -30.09 -1.05
C MET A 140 9.85 -28.62 -0.88
N LYS A 141 9.05 -27.67 -1.38
CA LYS A 141 9.29 -26.24 -1.18
C LYS A 141 8.96 -25.88 0.27
N VAL A 142 9.95 -25.97 1.15
CA VAL A 142 9.81 -25.59 2.55
C VAL A 142 9.65 -24.07 2.63
N LYS A 143 8.40 -23.59 2.69
CA LYS A 143 8.13 -22.20 3.08
C LYS A 143 8.34 -22.08 4.58
N SER A 144 9.22 -21.18 4.99
CA SER A 144 9.38 -20.86 6.41
C SER A 144 8.07 -20.30 6.99
N PRO A 145 7.68 -20.72 8.20
CA PRO A 145 6.49 -20.17 8.86
C PRO A 145 6.65 -18.68 9.10
N SER A 146 5.53 -17.96 9.16
CA SER A 146 5.55 -16.51 9.41
C SER A 146 5.92 -16.20 10.85
N THR A 147 6.90 -15.31 11.00
CA THR A 147 7.32 -14.80 12.31
C THR A 147 6.33 -13.76 12.82
N ASP A 148 6.32 -13.53 14.13
CA ASP A 148 5.48 -12.51 14.78
C ASP A 148 5.67 -11.12 14.14
N SER A 149 6.93 -10.75 13.88
CA SER A 149 7.26 -9.50 13.17
C SER A 149 6.70 -9.41 11.74
N GLU A 150 6.63 -10.54 11.05
CA GLU A 150 6.07 -10.62 9.70
C GLU A 150 4.55 -10.43 9.76
N VAL A 151 3.88 -11.12 10.68
CA VAL A 151 2.43 -11.03 10.89
C VAL A 151 2.04 -9.59 11.26
N ALA A 152 2.71 -8.98 12.23
CA ALA A 152 2.45 -7.60 12.63
C ALA A 152 2.64 -6.58 11.47
N LEU A 153 3.62 -6.81 10.59
CA LEU A 153 3.81 -5.97 9.40
C LEU A 153 2.74 -6.23 8.35
N ALA A 154 2.37 -7.49 8.11
CA ALA A 154 1.33 -7.86 7.16
C ALA A 154 -0.03 -7.28 7.57
N LEU A 155 -0.36 -7.30 8.86
CA LEU A 155 -1.57 -6.67 9.40
C LEU A 155 -1.61 -5.16 9.14
N ARG A 156 -0.50 -4.44 9.37
CA ARG A 156 -0.41 -3.00 9.05
C ARG A 156 -0.49 -2.70 7.55
N VAL A 157 0.06 -3.59 6.71
CA VAL A 157 -0.08 -3.46 5.25
C VAL A 157 -1.53 -3.70 4.84
N LEU A 158 -2.21 -4.69 5.43
CA LEU A 158 -3.62 -4.99 5.18
C LEU A 158 -4.52 -3.81 5.60
N GLU A 159 -4.29 -3.27 6.80
CA GLU A 159 -4.94 -2.06 7.32
C GLU A 159 -4.82 -0.90 6.31
N GLY A 160 -3.58 -0.54 5.94
CA GLY A 160 -3.32 0.52 4.97
C GLY A 160 -3.98 0.27 3.61
N CYS A 161 -4.04 -0.99 3.14
CA CYS A 161 -4.72 -1.32 1.90
C CYS A 161 -6.24 -1.13 1.97
N CYS A 162 -6.87 -1.47 3.09
CA CYS A 162 -8.31 -1.32 3.29
C CYS A 162 -8.71 0.15 3.47
N LEU A 163 -7.87 0.94 4.16
CA LEU A 163 -8.09 2.38 4.31
C LEU A 163 -7.94 3.16 3.00
N LEU A 164 -7.04 2.73 2.11
CA LEU A 164 -6.76 3.43 0.85
C LEU A 164 -7.64 2.98 -0.32
N HIS A 165 -8.24 1.80 -0.25
CA HIS A 165 -8.94 1.20 -1.39
C HIS A 165 -10.09 0.29 -0.91
N PRO A 166 -11.36 0.70 -1.08
CA PRO A 166 -12.52 -0.05 -0.57
C PRO A 166 -12.62 -1.49 -1.08
N GLU A 167 -12.19 -1.73 -2.32
CA GLU A 167 -12.20 -3.06 -2.92
C GLU A 167 -11.17 -4.01 -2.27
N SER A 168 -10.14 -3.48 -1.59
CA SER A 168 -9.25 -4.28 -0.75
C SER A 168 -10.01 -4.94 0.41
N THR A 169 -10.98 -4.24 0.99
CA THR A 169 -11.86 -4.80 2.03
C THR A 169 -12.71 -5.94 1.51
N ARG A 170 -13.19 -5.84 0.26
CA ARG A 170 -13.92 -6.91 -0.42
C ARG A 170 -13.01 -8.11 -0.71
N LEU A 171 -11.78 -7.88 -1.15
CA LEU A 171 -10.78 -8.96 -1.33
C LEU A 171 -10.47 -9.64 0.00
N ALA A 172 -10.32 -8.88 1.09
CA ALA A 172 -10.08 -9.44 2.42
C ALA A 172 -11.21 -10.39 2.84
N HIS A 173 -12.47 -10.01 2.61
CA HIS A 173 -13.62 -10.89 2.83
C HIS A 173 -13.53 -12.19 2.01
N GLN A 174 -13.18 -12.10 0.71
CA GLN A 174 -13.03 -13.28 -0.15
C GLN A 174 -11.96 -14.26 0.35
N HIS A 175 -10.94 -13.75 1.04
CA HIS A 175 -9.87 -14.53 1.65
C HIS A 175 -10.16 -14.93 3.10
N LYS A 176 -11.41 -14.78 3.58
CA LYS A 176 -11.83 -15.12 4.95
C LYS A 176 -10.97 -14.40 6.00
N ALA A 177 -10.74 -13.11 5.81
CA ALA A 177 -9.89 -12.32 6.69
C ALA A 177 -10.31 -12.39 8.15
N ILE A 178 -11.61 -12.34 8.44
CA ILE A 178 -12.09 -12.26 9.83
C ILE A 178 -11.67 -13.49 10.66
N PRO A 179 -11.97 -14.75 10.28
CA PRO A 179 -11.47 -15.91 11.00
C PRO A 179 -9.95 -15.93 11.22
N VAL A 180 -9.19 -15.51 10.21
CA VAL A 180 -7.71 -15.45 10.28
C VAL A 180 -7.25 -14.43 11.32
N LEU A 181 -7.83 -13.22 11.29
CA LEU A 181 -7.48 -12.15 12.22
C LEU A 181 -7.93 -12.50 13.65
N MET A 182 -9.08 -13.15 13.81
CA MET A 182 -9.51 -13.66 15.12
C MET A 182 -8.52 -14.69 15.67
N ASN A 183 -8.04 -15.62 14.84
CA ASN A 183 -6.99 -16.56 15.28
C ASN A 183 -5.70 -15.83 15.70
N VAL A 184 -5.28 -14.81 14.94
CA VAL A 184 -4.11 -14.00 15.30
C VAL A 184 -4.33 -13.28 16.63
N LEU A 185 -5.51 -12.71 16.85
CA LEU A 185 -5.86 -12.00 18.09
C LEU A 185 -5.79 -12.94 19.31
N SER A 186 -6.27 -14.17 19.19
CA SER A 186 -6.30 -15.13 20.30
C SER A 186 -4.97 -15.88 20.53
N THR A 187 -4.10 -16.01 19.51
CA THR A 187 -2.89 -16.86 19.58
C THR A 187 -1.55 -16.12 19.60
N ARG A 188 -1.49 -14.86 19.14
CA ARG A 188 -0.22 -14.13 18.97
C ARG A 188 0.04 -13.13 20.10
N GLY A 189 1.23 -12.53 20.07
CA GLY A 189 1.69 -11.59 21.09
C GLY A 189 1.06 -10.20 20.97
N VAL A 190 1.36 -9.35 21.94
CA VAL A 190 0.81 -8.00 22.09
C VAL A 190 1.01 -7.13 20.85
N LEU A 191 2.16 -7.25 20.17
CA LEU A 191 2.47 -6.44 18.98
C LEU A 191 1.58 -6.80 17.79
N GLU A 192 1.31 -8.08 17.62
CA GLU A 192 0.44 -8.62 16.58
C GLU A 192 -1.02 -8.32 16.91
N GLN A 193 -1.41 -8.48 18.18
CA GLN A 193 -2.76 -8.14 18.66
C GLN A 193 -3.09 -6.67 18.39
N GLY A 194 -2.17 -5.74 18.69
CA GLY A 194 -2.38 -4.31 18.40
C GLY A 194 -2.59 -4.04 16.92
N ALA A 195 -1.69 -4.55 16.08
CA ALA A 195 -1.84 -4.43 14.63
C ALA A 195 -3.10 -5.15 14.11
N CYS A 196 -3.55 -6.20 14.77
CA CYS A 196 -4.73 -6.96 14.41
C CYS A 196 -6.01 -6.16 14.68
N LEU A 197 -6.09 -5.46 15.82
CA LEU A 197 -7.21 -4.59 16.13
C LEU A 197 -7.33 -3.44 15.10
N ASP A 198 -6.21 -2.80 14.74
CA ASP A 198 -6.17 -1.77 13.69
C ASP A 198 -6.66 -2.32 12.33
N ALA A 199 -6.19 -3.52 11.96
CA ALA A 199 -6.61 -4.21 10.74
C ALA A 199 -8.10 -4.61 10.78
N LEU A 200 -8.61 -5.07 11.92
CA LEU A 200 -10.03 -5.40 12.10
C LEU A 200 -10.90 -4.17 11.91
N ILE A 201 -10.56 -3.04 12.55
CA ILE A 201 -11.31 -1.79 12.41
C ILE A 201 -11.41 -1.38 10.93
N SER A 202 -10.29 -1.40 10.22
CA SER A 202 -10.23 -0.99 8.81
C SER A 202 -10.94 -1.96 7.85
N ILE A 203 -11.00 -3.25 8.15
CA ILE A 203 -11.73 -4.26 7.36
C ILE A 203 -13.24 -4.24 7.65
N LEU A 204 -13.62 -3.89 8.88
CA LEU A 204 -15.01 -3.78 9.31
C LEU A 204 -15.65 -2.46 8.89
N LEU A 205 -14.84 -1.43 8.65
CA LEU A 205 -15.29 -0.12 8.21
C LEU A 205 -16.09 -0.25 6.90
N ASP A 206 -17.36 0.14 6.95
CA ASP A 206 -18.30 0.13 5.84
C ASP A 206 -18.48 -1.22 5.12
N SER A 207 -18.19 -2.34 5.79
CA SER A 207 -18.31 -3.69 5.23
C SER A 207 -19.27 -4.57 6.03
N SER A 208 -20.54 -4.62 5.61
CA SER A 208 -21.56 -5.46 6.27
C SER A 208 -21.21 -6.95 6.23
N ALA A 209 -20.54 -7.42 5.17
CA ALA A 209 -20.13 -8.81 5.04
C ALA A 209 -19.09 -9.18 6.10
N ASN A 210 -18.04 -8.37 6.26
CA ASN A 210 -17.03 -8.60 7.29
C ASN A 210 -17.62 -8.42 8.70
N GLN A 211 -18.57 -7.49 8.90
CA GLN A 211 -19.26 -7.32 10.18
C GLN A 211 -20.05 -8.57 10.59
N MET A 212 -20.76 -9.18 9.64
CA MET A 212 -21.48 -10.45 9.91
C MET A 212 -20.53 -11.59 10.23
N ASP A 213 -19.40 -11.71 9.50
CA ASP A 213 -18.38 -12.72 9.80
C ASP A 213 -17.77 -12.50 11.20
N PHE A 214 -17.58 -11.23 11.60
CA PHE A 214 -17.02 -10.87 12.91
C PHE A 214 -17.98 -11.20 14.05
N GLU A 215 -19.27 -10.95 13.85
CA GLU A 215 -20.31 -11.38 14.78
C GLU A 215 -20.38 -12.92 14.88
N ALA A 216 -20.29 -13.63 13.76
CA ALA A 216 -20.29 -15.10 13.73
C ALA A 216 -19.08 -15.73 14.46
N CYS A 217 -17.98 -14.99 14.57
CA CYS A 217 -16.80 -15.38 15.34
C CYS A 217 -16.83 -14.89 16.80
N ASN A 218 -17.94 -14.34 17.29
CA ASN A 218 -18.05 -13.70 18.62
C ASN A 218 -16.98 -12.62 18.85
N GLY A 219 -16.59 -11.90 17.80
CA GLY A 219 -15.42 -11.01 17.84
C GLY A 219 -15.51 -9.89 18.88
N ILE A 220 -16.71 -9.41 19.19
CA ILE A 220 -16.92 -8.41 20.26
C ILE A 220 -16.57 -9.00 21.63
N GLU A 221 -16.93 -10.26 21.89
CA GLU A 221 -16.65 -10.92 23.17
C GLU A 221 -15.15 -11.15 23.36
N GLU A 222 -14.47 -11.65 22.33
CA GLU A 222 -13.02 -11.85 22.31
C GLU A 222 -12.25 -10.54 22.53
N VAL A 223 -12.64 -9.45 21.85
CA VAL A 223 -12.01 -8.12 22.04
C VAL A 223 -12.27 -7.60 23.47
N ALA A 224 -13.49 -7.79 23.99
CA ALA A 224 -13.82 -7.37 25.35
C ALA A 224 -13.03 -8.17 26.41
N GLU A 225 -12.81 -9.46 26.20
CA GLU A 225 -11.94 -10.28 27.04
C GLU A 225 -10.50 -9.79 27.03
N LEU A 226 -9.96 -9.49 25.85
CA LEU A 226 -8.62 -8.97 25.69
C LEU A 226 -8.40 -7.63 26.42
N ILE A 227 -9.37 -6.71 26.37
CA ILE A 227 -9.29 -5.40 27.04
C ILE A 227 -9.41 -5.52 28.57
N ARG A 228 -10.21 -6.49 29.05
CA ARG A 228 -10.41 -6.75 30.48
C ARG A 228 -9.19 -7.40 31.14
N ASP A 229 -8.34 -8.05 30.36
CA ASP A 229 -7.12 -8.64 30.90
C ASP A 229 -6.16 -7.55 31.39
N LYS A 230 -5.95 -7.55 32.71
CA LYS A 230 -5.09 -6.57 33.41
C LYS A 230 -3.60 -6.80 33.15
N GLN A 231 -3.23 -7.95 32.60
CA GLN A 231 -1.84 -8.30 32.25
C GLN A 231 -1.46 -7.85 30.84
N VAL A 232 -2.44 -7.44 30.03
CA VAL A 232 -2.22 -6.93 28.67
C VAL A 232 -1.75 -5.48 28.71
N ASP A 233 -0.86 -5.14 27.78
CA ASP A 233 -0.24 -3.82 27.65
C ASP A 233 -1.27 -2.69 27.66
N GLU A 234 -1.01 -1.62 28.42
CA GLU A 234 -1.96 -0.51 28.57
C GLU A 234 -2.27 0.18 27.24
N ASN A 235 -1.35 0.20 26.28
CA ASN A 235 -1.60 0.79 24.97
C ASN A 235 -2.67 0.02 24.21
N LEU A 236 -2.76 -1.30 24.40
CA LEU A 236 -3.82 -2.12 23.80
C LEU A 236 -5.18 -1.84 24.44
N ARG A 237 -5.19 -1.56 25.75
CA ARG A 237 -6.42 -1.29 26.52
C ARG A 237 -7.00 0.11 26.28
N LEU A 238 -6.15 1.07 25.89
CA LEU A 238 -6.52 2.47 25.62
C LEU A 238 -7.02 2.71 24.18
N PHE A 239 -7.12 1.69 23.32
CA PHE A 239 -7.68 1.80 21.96
C PHE A 239 -9.21 2.05 21.94
N CYS A 240 -9.89 2.01 23.09
CA CYS A 240 -11.33 2.23 23.27
C CYS A 240 -11.60 3.47 24.13
#